data_AF-A0A1M6WCH8-F1
#
_entry.id   AF-A0A1M6WCH8-F1
#
_cell.length_a   1.000
_cell.length_b   1.000
_cell.length_c   1.000
_cell.angle_alpha   90.00
_cell.angle_beta   90.00
_cell.angle_gamma   90.00
#
_symmetry.space_group_name_H-M   'P 1'
#
loop_
_entity.id
_entity.type
_entity.pdbx_description
1 polymer ?
#
loop_
_entity_poly.entity_id
_entity_poly.type
_entity_poly.pdbx_seq_one_letter_code
_entity_poly.pdbx_strand_id
1 'polypeptide(L)'
;MRIVRGCTGLLAGGLVAMLLALSLAWLIAAGHDAPGPGLGRIGGHLVAAVVAVAAQRYADRHPGVRGLLGSAVVLLTTVLLLALAWIV
;
A
#
# COMPACT_ATOMS: atom_id res chain seq x y z
N MET A 1 -5.26 -17.83 11.40
CA MET A 1 -4.84 -17.44 10.03
C MET A 1 -5.88 -16.61 9.27
N ARG A 2 -7.17 -16.97 9.27
CA ARG A 2 -8.20 -16.24 8.50
C ARG A 2 -8.34 -14.77 8.89
N ILE A 3 -8.35 -14.46 10.19
CA ILE A 3 -8.41 -13.07 10.70
C ILE A 3 -7.17 -12.27 10.27
N VAL A 4 -5.96 -12.82 10.47
CA VAL A 4 -4.71 -12.18 10.07
C VAL A 4 -4.71 -11.84 8.57
N ARG A 5 -5.09 -12.78 7.71
CA ARG A 5 -5.22 -12.54 6.26
C ARG A 5 -6.26 -11.49 5.92
N GLY A 6 -7.38 -11.45 6.65
CA GLY A 6 -8.41 -10.41 6.48
C GLY A 6 -7.87 -9.02 6.83
N CYS A 7 -7.19 -8.89 7.96
CA CYS A 7 -6.55 -7.63 8.37
C CYS A 7 -5.48 -7.19 7.36
N THR A 8 -4.58 -8.07 6.94
CA THR A 8 -3.55 -7.71 5.96
C THR A 8 -4.15 -7.44 4.56
N GLY A 9 -5.23 -8.12 4.19
CA GLY A 9 -5.98 -7.82 2.98
C GLY A 9 -6.59 -6.41 3.00
N LEU A 10 -7.14 -5.98 4.13
CA LEU A 10 -7.62 -4.59 4.30
C LEU A 10 -6.49 -3.57 4.17
N LEU A 11 -5.31 -3.85 4.73
CA LEU A 11 -4.13 -2.96 4.59
C LEU A 11 -3.67 -2.87 3.13
N ALA A 12 -3.55 -3.99 2.43
CA ALA A 12 -3.19 -4.01 1.02
C ALA A 12 -4.21 -3.23 0.17
N GLY A 13 -5.51 -3.41 0.43
CA GLY A 13 -6.58 -2.63 -0.22
C GLY A 13 -6.50 -1.14 0.11
N GLY A 14 -6.22 -0.78 1.36
CA GLY A 14 -6.04 0.60 1.80
C GLY A 14 -4.88 1.31 1.12
N LEU A 15 -3.74 0.62 0.91
CA LEU A 15 -2.60 1.16 0.17
C LEU A 15 -2.94 1.45 -1.30
N VAL A 16 -3.73 0.58 -1.94
CA VAL A 16 -4.24 0.82 -3.31
C VAL A 16 -5.19 2.02 -3.32
N ALA A 17 -6.14 2.09 -2.37
CA ALA A 17 -7.06 3.21 -2.27
C ALA A 17 -6.32 4.54 -2.06
N MET A 18 -5.27 4.55 -1.23
CA MET A 18 -4.45 5.74 -1.00
C MET A 18 -3.68 6.16 -2.26
N LEU A 19 -3.08 5.22 -2.99
CA LEU A 19 -2.45 5.50 -4.28
C LEU A 19 -3.42 6.19 -5.25
N LEU A 20 -4.63 5.68 -5.36
CA LEU A 20 -5.65 6.25 -6.24
C LEU A 20 -6.06 7.65 -5.77
N ALA A 21 -6.25 7.84 -4.47
CA ALA A 21 -6.57 9.15 -3.89
C ALA A 21 -5.48 10.19 -4.17
N LEU A 22 -4.20 9.85 -4.00
CA LEU A 22 -3.08 10.74 -4.30
C LEU A 22 -2.98 11.06 -5.79
N SER A 23 -3.22 10.06 -6.65
CA SER A 23 -3.22 10.25 -8.10
C SER A 23 -4.33 11.20 -8.53
N LEU A 24 -5.53 11.02 -7.98
CA LEU A 24 -6.67 11.92 -8.22
C LEU A 24 -6.39 13.34 -7.71
N ALA A 25 -5.84 13.47 -6.49
CA ALA A 25 -5.47 14.77 -5.93
C ALA A 25 -4.44 15.50 -6.81
N TRP A 26 -3.47 14.78 -7.37
CA TRP A 26 -2.49 15.35 -8.28
C TRP A 26 -3.10 15.82 -9.60
N LEU A 27 -4.01 15.03 -10.19
CA LEU A 27 -4.72 15.42 -11.42
C LEU A 27 -5.57 16.68 -11.22
N ILE A 28 -6.28 16.78 -10.08
CA ILE A 28 -7.08 17.96 -9.75
C ILE A 28 -6.16 19.18 -9.56
N ALA A 29 -5.07 19.04 -8.80
CA ALA A 29 -4.13 20.13 -8.56
C ALA A 29 -3.46 20.62 -9.85
N ALA A 30 -3.08 19.70 -10.74
CA ALA A 30 -2.49 20.04 -12.03
C ALA A 30 -3.44 20.83 -12.94
N GLY A 31 -4.76 20.59 -12.84
CA GLY A 31 -5.76 21.37 -13.57
C GLY A 31 -6.04 22.77 -13.00
N HIS A 32 -5.55 23.05 -11.79
CA HIS A 32 -5.79 24.29 -11.05
C HIS A 32 -4.50 25.11 -10.82
N ASP A 33 -3.40 24.77 -11.52
CA ASP A 33 -2.06 25.33 -11.29
C ASP A 33 -1.63 25.33 -9.81
N ALA A 34 -2.13 24.36 -9.05
CA ALA A 34 -1.90 24.22 -7.63
C ALA A 34 -0.79 23.18 -7.34
N PRO A 35 -0.03 23.34 -6.25
CA PRO A 35 0.97 22.35 -5.86
C PRO A 35 0.30 21.02 -5.44
N GLY A 36 0.59 19.95 -6.18
CA GLY A 36 0.12 18.59 -5.90
C GLY A 36 1.10 17.76 -5.05
N PRO A 37 0.76 16.51 -4.69
CA PRO A 37 1.59 15.63 -3.86
C PRO A 37 2.94 15.25 -4.49
N GLY A 38 3.09 15.44 -5.80
CA GLY A 38 4.32 15.19 -6.56
C GLY A 38 4.49 13.73 -7.01
N LEU A 39 5.17 13.54 -8.13
CA LEU A 39 5.36 12.22 -8.75
C LEU A 39 6.15 11.26 -7.86
N GLY A 40 7.14 11.75 -7.10
CA GLY A 40 7.92 10.92 -6.18
C GLY A 40 7.05 10.27 -5.10
N ARG A 41 6.11 11.04 -4.54
CA ARG A 41 5.19 10.55 -3.49
C ARG A 41 4.21 9.52 -4.06
N ILE A 42 3.66 9.77 -5.25
CA ILE A 42 2.79 8.81 -5.94
C ILE A 42 3.56 7.53 -6.28
N GLY A 43 4.79 7.65 -6.79
CA GLY A 43 5.65 6.52 -7.13
C GLY A 43 5.95 5.62 -5.92
N GLY A 44 6.25 6.20 -4.76
CA GLY A 44 6.45 5.43 -3.53
C GLY A 44 5.21 4.63 -3.11
N HIS A 45 4.02 5.23 -3.23
CA HIS A 45 2.75 4.55 -2.94
C HIS A 45 2.43 3.46 -3.96
N LEU A 46 2.78 3.67 -5.24
CA LEU A 46 2.61 2.67 -6.30
C LEU A 46 3.44 1.42 -5.99
N VAL A 47 4.73 1.60 -5.68
CA VAL A 47 5.63 0.49 -5.33
C VAL A 47 5.11 -0.27 -4.12
N ALA A 48 4.72 0.44 -3.06
CA ALA A 48 4.20 -0.19 -1.85
C ALA A 48 2.87 -0.93 -2.09
N ALA A 49 1.95 -0.36 -2.87
CA ALA A 49 0.69 -1.01 -3.21
C ALA A 49 0.93 -2.31 -4.00
N VAL A 50 1.83 -2.28 -4.99
CA VAL A 50 2.20 -3.48 -5.77
C VAL A 50 2.81 -4.56 -4.88
N VAL A 51 3.76 -4.20 -4.02
CA VAL A 51 4.40 -5.14 -3.08
C VAL A 51 3.37 -5.74 -2.12
N ALA A 52 2.51 -4.92 -1.52
CA ALA A 52 1.49 -5.37 -0.59
C ALA A 52 0.47 -6.31 -1.26
N VAL A 53 0.01 -5.98 -2.48
CA VAL A 53 -0.93 -6.84 -3.21
C VAL A 53 -0.27 -8.17 -3.59
N ALA A 54 0.97 -8.15 -4.08
CA ALA A 54 1.71 -9.36 -4.43
C ALA A 54 1.92 -10.27 -3.20
N ALA A 55 2.36 -9.68 -2.08
CA ALA A 55 2.58 -10.37 -0.83
C ALA A 55 1.28 -10.94 -0.25
N GLN A 56 0.18 -10.17 -0.28
CA GLN A 56 -1.13 -10.65 0.15
C GLN A 56 -1.62 -11.81 -0.73
N ARG A 57 -1.45 -11.71 -2.06
CA ARG A 57 -1.86 -12.78 -2.98
C ARG A 57 -1.04 -14.05 -2.78
N TYR A 58 0.25 -13.92 -2.45
CA TYR A 58 1.09 -15.03 -2.05
C TYR A 58 0.61 -15.61 -0.71
N ALA A 59 0.33 -14.76 0.27
CA ALA A 59 -0.19 -15.14 1.58
C ALA A 59 -1.48 -15.95 1.44
N ASP A 60 -2.39 -15.54 0.54
CA ASP A 60 -3.69 -16.15 0.33
C ASP A 60 -3.60 -17.54 -0.32
N ARG A 61 -2.63 -17.74 -1.22
CA ARG A 61 -2.41 -19.03 -1.91
C ARG A 61 -1.66 -20.06 -1.07
N HIS A 62 -0.92 -19.64 -0.05
CA HIS A 62 -0.07 -20.55 0.73
C HIS A 62 -0.56 -20.69 2.17
N PRO A 63 -0.89 -21.91 2.64
CA PRO A 63 -1.25 -22.13 4.04
C PRO A 63 -0.01 -22.15 4.95
N GLY A 64 -0.24 -22.09 6.27
CA GLY A 64 0.80 -22.24 7.29
C GLY A 64 1.82 -21.10 7.30
N VAL A 65 3.09 -21.43 7.53
CA VAL A 65 4.19 -20.47 7.73
C VAL A 65 4.43 -19.59 6.51
N ARG A 66 4.33 -20.14 5.30
CA ARG A 66 4.48 -19.36 4.05
C ARG A 66 3.42 -18.27 3.93
N GLY A 67 2.19 -18.59 4.31
CA GLY A 67 1.10 -17.62 4.39
C GLY A 67 1.38 -16.50 5.38
N LEU A 68 1.91 -16.86 6.57
CA LEU A 68 2.28 -15.91 7.61
C LEU A 68 3.37 -14.94 7.17
N LEU A 69 4.41 -15.43 6.46
CA LEU A 69 5.47 -14.58 5.92
C LEU A 69 4.93 -13.57 4.90
N GLY A 70 4.00 -13.98 4.03
CA GLY A 70 3.32 -13.06 3.12
C GLY A 70 2.57 -11.95 3.85
N SER A 71 1.78 -12.30 4.87
CA SER A 71 1.11 -11.32 5.73
C SER A 71 2.08 -10.38 6.47
N ALA A 72 3.23 -10.89 6.92
CA ALA A 72 4.27 -10.07 7.55
C ALA A 72 4.86 -9.04 6.58
N VAL A 73 5.08 -9.41 5.31
CA VAL A 73 5.55 -8.47 4.28
C VAL A 73 4.54 -7.34 4.04
N VAL A 74 3.23 -7.64 4.02
CA VAL A 74 2.19 -6.59 3.90
C VAL A 74 2.24 -5.62 5.08
N LEU A 75 2.33 -6.15 6.30
CA LEU A 75 2.45 -5.34 7.53
C LEU A 75 3.69 -4.46 7.50
N LEU A 76 4.86 -5.03 7.20
CA LEU A 76 6.12 -4.29 7.12
C LEU A 76 6.06 -3.20 6.05
N THR A 77 5.50 -3.49 4.88
CA THR A 77 5.33 -2.51 3.79
C THR A 77 4.45 -1.35 4.24
N THR A 78 3.35 -1.66 4.94
CA THR A 78 2.42 -0.64 5.46
C THR A 78 3.10 0.26 6.49
N VAL A 79 3.78 -0.35 7.48
CA VAL A 79 4.50 0.39 8.53
C VAL A 79 5.60 1.27 7.93
N LEU A 80 6.39 0.71 7.01
CA LEU A 80 7.48 1.45 6.37
C LEU A 80 6.94 2.62 5.54
N LEU A 81 5.87 2.40 4.76
CA LEU A 81 5.27 3.49 4.00
C LEU A 81 4.71 4.58 4.91
N LEU A 82 4.02 4.22 6.00
CA LEU A 82 3.53 5.20 6.97
C LEU A 82 4.67 5.99 7.62
N ALA A 83 5.74 5.31 8.02
CA ALA A 83 6.90 5.95 8.62
C ALA A 83 7.58 6.93 7.65
N LEU A 84 7.82 6.51 6.41
CA LEU A 84 8.54 7.31 5.42
C LEU A 84 7.68 8.42 4.79
N ALA A 85 6.37 8.24 4.69
CA ALA A 85 5.48 9.19 4.02
C ALA A 85 4.89 10.25 4.96
N TRP A 86 4.85 9.99 6.28
CA TRP A 86 4.15 10.85 7.25
C TRP A 86 4.95 11.24 8.50
N ILE A 87 5.92 10.43 8.94
CA ILE A 87 6.66 10.71 10.19
C ILE A 87 7.98 11.46 9.89
N VAL A 88 8.39 11.51 8.63
CA VAL A 88 9.55 12.27 8.13
C VAL A 88 9.06 13.46 7.31
#